data_AF-A0A0F9ZDA3-F1
#
_entry.id   AF-A0A0F9ZDA3-F1
#
_cell.length_a   1.000
_cell.length_b   1.000
_cell.length_c   1.000
_cell.angle_alpha   90.00
_cell.angle_beta   90.00
_cell.angle_gamma   90.00
#
_symmetry.space_group_name_H-M   'P 1'
#
loop_
_entity.id
_entity.type
_entity.pdbx_description
1 polymer ?
#
loop_
_entity_poly.entity_id
_entity_poly.type
_entity_poly.pdbx_seq_one_letter_code
_entity_poly.pdbx_strand_id
1 'polypeptide(L)'
;MLIIAGIYGNVAYMGISMTEFLYGKDGVGYASIIVGIFLLEYFADAERSVKDILKNMSKNPIIIAVLLGILFSALKVSLPKFADDFLSMVSKSAGPIALFAIGMFFANRKIISSKCQIFVLCLANLILLPIITYACGLIFGLSLTLTSFKVSLLQTAMPLAATNFVLAQKYKIDEEVVANSIIYSTIISLFTIGGLLYLVENFH
;
A
#
# COMPACT_ATOMS: atom_id res chain seq x y z
N MET A 1 9.34 -14.12 -9.90
CA MET A 1 8.06 -13.53 -10.34
C MET A 1 7.04 -13.41 -9.20
N LEU A 2 6.71 -14.47 -8.45
CA LEU A 2 5.81 -14.40 -7.28
C LEU A 2 6.20 -13.32 -6.26
N ILE A 3 7.50 -13.20 -5.97
CA ILE A 3 8.03 -12.22 -5.00
C ILE A 3 7.75 -10.78 -5.47
N ILE A 4 7.96 -10.46 -6.75
CA ILE A 4 7.68 -9.12 -7.30
C ILE A 4 6.17 -8.85 -7.26
N ALA A 5 5.34 -9.84 -7.57
CA ALA A 5 3.90 -9.69 -7.50
C ALA A 5 3.37 -9.54 -6.06
N GLY A 6 4.11 -9.99 -5.03
CA GLY A 6 3.64 -10.08 -3.64
C GLY A 6 4.37 -9.20 -2.61
N ILE A 7 5.43 -8.47 -2.98
CA ILE A 7 6.17 -7.59 -2.05
C ILE A 7 5.48 -6.24 -1.83
N TYR A 8 4.53 -5.84 -2.68
CA TYR A 8 3.92 -4.53 -2.53
C TYR A 8 2.85 -4.53 -1.42
N GLY A 9 3.09 -3.74 -0.37
CA GLY A 9 2.14 -3.49 0.71
C GLY A 9 0.97 -2.61 0.28
N ASN A 10 -0.11 -2.64 1.06
CA ASN A 10 -1.33 -1.86 0.86
C ASN A 10 -1.15 -0.40 1.30
N VAL A 11 -0.16 0.26 0.72
CA VAL A 11 0.27 1.63 1.04
C VAL A 11 -0.79 2.67 0.64
N ALA A 12 -1.54 2.41 -0.44
CA ALA A 12 -2.51 3.34 -0.97
C ALA A 12 -3.86 3.31 -0.23
N TYR A 13 -4.47 2.12 -0.04
CA TYR A 13 -5.82 2.06 0.56
C TYR A 13 -5.75 2.05 2.09
N MET A 14 -5.00 1.12 2.68
CA MET A 14 -4.85 1.03 4.14
C MET A 14 -3.84 2.05 4.65
N GLY A 15 -2.68 2.19 3.99
CA GLY A 15 -1.62 3.08 4.42
C GLY A 15 -2.08 4.53 4.54
N ILE A 16 -2.72 5.10 3.50
CA ILE A 16 -3.24 6.48 3.55
C ILE A 16 -4.27 6.63 4.66
N SER A 17 -5.25 5.73 4.74
CA SER A 17 -6.32 5.81 5.75
C SER A 17 -5.79 5.75 7.18
N MET A 18 -4.83 4.86 7.46
CA MET A 18 -4.21 4.75 8.78
C MET A 18 -3.30 5.95 9.08
N THR A 19 -2.60 6.46 8.06
CA THR A 19 -1.76 7.65 8.21
C THR A 19 -2.61 8.88 8.52
N GLU A 20 -3.74 9.06 7.83
CA GLU A 20 -4.68 10.15 8.11
C GLU A 20 -5.25 10.04 9.53
N PHE A 21 -5.61 8.82 9.96
CA PHE A 21 -6.13 8.57 11.30
C PHE A 21 -5.13 8.94 12.41
N LEU A 22 -3.84 8.63 12.23
CA LEU A 22 -2.81 8.82 13.26
C LEU A 22 -2.11 10.18 13.22
N TYR A 23 -1.84 10.68 12.02
CA TYR A 23 -0.97 11.85 11.80
C TYR A 23 -1.69 13.00 11.08
N GLY A 24 -2.99 12.87 10.81
CA GLY A 24 -3.81 13.90 10.18
C GLY A 24 -3.39 14.21 8.75
N LYS A 25 -3.81 15.39 8.26
CA LYS A 25 -3.61 15.81 6.86
C LYS A 25 -2.13 15.94 6.47
N ASP A 26 -1.27 16.31 7.42
CA ASP A 26 0.18 16.44 7.17
C ASP A 26 0.82 15.08 6.89
N GLY A 27 0.38 14.02 7.59
CA GLY A 27 0.81 12.65 7.33
C GLY A 27 0.42 12.16 5.94
N VAL A 28 -0.79 12.51 5.47
CA VAL A 28 -1.29 12.12 4.14
C VAL A 28 -0.39 12.64 3.02
N GLY A 29 0.19 13.84 3.19
CA GLY A 29 1.16 14.39 2.23
C GLY A 29 2.37 13.47 2.04
N TYR A 30 2.98 13.02 3.14
CA TYR A 30 4.11 12.10 3.11
C TYR A 30 3.73 10.72 2.56
N ALA A 31 2.59 10.17 2.98
CA ALA A 31 2.09 8.89 2.47
C ALA A 31 1.85 8.93 0.95
N SER A 32 1.33 10.04 0.43
CA SER A 32 1.04 10.22 -1.00
C SER A 32 2.33 10.20 -1.86
N ILE A 33 3.42 10.80 -1.36
CA ILE A 33 4.72 10.75 -2.04
C ILE A 33 5.23 9.31 -2.13
N ILE A 34 5.16 8.58 -1.01
CA ILE A 34 5.56 7.17 -0.94
C ILE A 34 4.76 6.33 -1.93
N VAL A 35 3.43 6.47 -1.94
CA VAL A 35 2.55 5.78 -2.91
C VAL A 35 2.91 6.13 -4.35
N GLY A 36 3.22 7.39 -4.64
CA GLY A 36 3.65 7.82 -5.97
C GLY A 36 4.92 7.11 -6.44
N ILE A 37 5.93 7.01 -5.58
CA ILE A 37 7.18 6.28 -5.85
C ILE A 37 6.89 4.79 -6.09
N PHE A 38 6.10 4.18 -5.21
CA PHE A 38 5.72 2.77 -5.35
C PHE A 38 4.97 2.49 -6.64
N LEU A 39 4.08 3.39 -7.08
CA LEU A 39 3.39 3.24 -8.36
C LEU A 39 4.36 3.34 -9.53
N LEU A 40 5.30 4.29 -9.52
CA LEU A 40 6.31 4.41 -10.56
C LEU A 40 7.14 3.13 -10.67
N GLU A 41 7.59 2.59 -9.54
CA GLU A 41 8.36 1.33 -9.49
C GLU A 41 7.50 0.13 -9.95
N TYR A 42 6.24 0.07 -9.52
CA TYR A 42 5.30 -0.99 -9.91
C TYR A 42 5.03 -1.02 -11.42
N PHE A 43 5.06 0.14 -12.09
CA PHE A 43 4.83 0.25 -13.54
C PHE A 43 6.13 0.33 -14.35
N ALA A 44 7.30 0.41 -13.71
CA ALA A 44 8.61 0.38 -14.35
C ALA A 44 8.98 -1.05 -14.76
N ASP A 45 8.38 -1.54 -15.84
CA ASP A 45 8.69 -2.85 -16.42
C ASP A 45 9.82 -2.68 -17.46
N ALA A 46 11.00 -3.25 -17.18
CA ALA A 46 12.26 -2.99 -17.91
C ALA A 46 12.28 -3.46 -19.39
N GLU A 47 11.34 -4.30 -19.79
CA GLU A 47 11.27 -4.85 -21.16
C GLU A 47 10.26 -4.15 -22.07
N ARG A 48 9.47 -3.19 -21.55
CA ARG A 48 8.48 -2.47 -22.36
C ARG A 48 9.06 -1.21 -22.94
N SER A 49 8.87 -1.00 -24.25
CA SER A 49 9.17 0.28 -24.89
C SER A 49 8.53 1.41 -24.08
N VAL A 50 9.28 2.49 -23.83
CA VAL A 50 8.79 3.69 -23.11
C VAL A 50 7.44 4.16 -23.66
N LYS A 51 7.21 3.96 -24.97
CA LYS A 51 5.95 4.25 -25.67
C LYS A 51 4.77 3.38 -25.20
N ASP A 52 5.01 2.09 -24.95
CA ASP A 52 3.99 1.16 -24.44
C ASP A 52 3.72 1.37 -22.95
N ILE A 53 4.74 1.75 -22.17
CA ILE A 53 4.59 2.15 -20.77
C ILE A 53 3.71 3.40 -20.71
N LEU A 54 4.04 4.47 -21.44
CA LEU A 54 3.23 5.70 -21.50
C LEU A 54 1.80 5.44 -21.98
N LYS A 55 1.62 4.60 -23.01
CA LYS A 55 0.29 4.23 -23.51
C LYS A 55 -0.52 3.45 -22.48
N ASN A 56 0.09 2.51 -21.76
CA ASN A 56 -0.59 1.77 -20.71
C ASN A 56 -0.86 2.63 -19.47
N MET A 57 0.04 3.55 -19.13
CA MET A 57 -0.16 4.52 -18.05
C MET A 57 -1.33 5.46 -18.35
N SER A 58 -1.43 5.95 -19.59
CA SER A 58 -2.53 6.82 -20.03
C SER A 58 -3.91 6.15 -20.03
N LYS A 59 -3.96 4.82 -19.93
CA LYS A 59 -5.19 4.03 -19.85
C LYS A 59 -5.47 3.48 -18.45
N ASN A 60 -4.53 3.65 -17.52
CA ASN A 60 -4.67 3.12 -16.18
C ASN A 60 -5.36 4.15 -15.28
N PRO A 61 -6.63 3.91 -14.85
CA PRO A 61 -7.38 4.87 -14.07
C PRO A 61 -6.70 5.21 -12.72
N ILE A 62 -5.93 4.29 -12.14
CA ILE A 62 -5.21 4.52 -10.87
C ILE A 62 -4.10 5.56 -11.07
N ILE A 63 -3.31 5.41 -12.14
CA ILE A 63 -2.19 6.31 -12.43
C ILE A 63 -2.70 7.69 -12.80
N ILE A 64 -3.76 7.75 -13.63
CA ILE A 64 -4.40 9.00 -14.01
C ILE A 64 -4.92 9.73 -12.76
N ALA A 65 -5.57 9.03 -11.84
CA ALA A 65 -6.07 9.63 -10.60
C ALA A 65 -4.94 10.22 -9.74
N VAL A 66 -3.81 9.51 -9.59
CA VAL A 66 -2.66 10.01 -8.82
C VAL A 66 -1.99 11.20 -9.50
N LEU A 67 -1.78 11.15 -10.82
CA LEU A 67 -1.20 12.27 -11.57
C LEU A 67 -2.09 13.51 -11.48
N LEU A 68 -3.40 13.35 -11.61
CA LEU A 68 -4.36 14.44 -11.43
C LEU A 68 -4.30 14.99 -9.99
N GLY A 69 -4.28 14.13 -8.97
CA GLY A 69 -4.16 14.56 -7.58
C GLY A 69 -2.90 15.39 -7.32
N ILE A 70 -1.75 14.94 -7.83
CA ILE A 70 -0.48 15.68 -7.75
C ILE A 70 -0.59 17.03 -8.47
N LEU A 71 -1.14 17.03 -9.69
CA LEU A 71 -1.27 18.25 -10.50
C LEU A 71 -2.14 19.30 -9.81
N PHE A 72 -3.30 18.90 -9.26
CA PHE A 72 -4.21 19.79 -8.54
C PHE A 72 -3.57 20.34 -7.26
N SER A 73 -2.85 19.49 -6.53
CA SER A 73 -2.10 19.88 -5.33
C SER A 73 -1.01 20.90 -5.67
N ALA A 74 -0.21 20.65 -6.72
CA ALA A 74 0.87 21.53 -7.15
C ALA A 74 0.37 22.89 -7.67
N LEU A 75 -0.72 22.88 -8.45
CA LEU A 75 -1.33 24.10 -8.97
C LEU A 75 -2.17 24.85 -7.92
N LYS A 76 -2.33 24.30 -6.71
CA LYS A 76 -3.21 24.81 -5.64
C LYS A 76 -4.63 25.10 -6.14
N VAL A 77 -5.10 24.31 -7.11
CA VAL A 77 -6.43 24.47 -7.68
C VAL A 77 -7.44 23.88 -6.71
N SER A 78 -8.30 24.74 -6.16
CA SER A 78 -9.41 24.29 -5.33
C SER A 78 -10.46 23.61 -6.20
N LEU A 79 -10.81 22.37 -5.85
CA LEU A 79 -11.94 21.68 -6.47
C LEU A 79 -13.25 22.41 -6.12
N PRO A 80 -14.23 22.44 -7.05
CA PRO A 80 -15.57 22.89 -6.71
C PRO A 80 -16.12 22.06 -5.55
N LYS A 81 -16.79 22.70 -4.58
CA LYS A 81 -17.24 22.06 -3.34
C LYS A 81 -17.98 20.72 -3.56
N PHE A 82 -18.84 20.67 -4.58
CA PHE A 82 -19.56 19.45 -4.96
C PHE A 82 -18.63 18.27 -5.33
N ALA A 83 -17.55 18.52 -6.07
CA ALA A 83 -16.61 17.49 -6.48
C ALA A 83 -15.77 16.99 -5.30
N ASP A 84 -15.35 17.91 -4.42
CA ASP A 84 -14.59 17.58 -3.21
C ASP A 84 -15.41 16.71 -2.25
N ASP A 85 -16.66 17.09 -1.98
CA ASP A 85 -17.57 16.34 -1.12
C ASP A 85 -17.84 14.93 -1.69
N PHE A 86 -18.08 14.82 -3.00
CA PHE A 86 -18.30 13.53 -3.67
C PHE A 86 -17.06 12.62 -3.57
N LEU A 87 -15.87 13.15 -3.90
CA LEU A 87 -14.63 12.39 -3.82
C LEU A 87 -14.32 11.96 -2.38
N SER A 88 -14.61 12.82 -1.39
CA SER A 88 -14.46 12.49 0.03
C SER A 88 -15.38 11.36 0.49
N MET A 89 -16.63 11.34 0.01
CA MET A 89 -17.57 10.25 0.33
C MET A 89 -17.13 8.92 -0.30
N VAL A 90 -16.66 8.96 -1.55
CA VAL A 90 -16.16 7.76 -2.24
C VAL A 90 -14.89 7.23 -1.56
N SER A 91 -13.94 8.09 -1.22
CA SER A 91 -12.69 7.68 -0.56
C SER A 91 -12.95 7.02 0.80
N LYS A 92 -13.83 7.59 1.62
CA LYS A 92 -14.24 7.02 2.91
C LYS A 92 -14.92 5.65 2.77
N SER A 93 -15.62 5.42 1.67
CA SER A 93 -16.32 4.16 1.41
C SER A 93 -15.41 3.07 0.81
N ALA A 94 -14.27 3.44 0.23
CA ALA A 94 -13.35 2.51 -0.42
C ALA A 94 -12.78 1.47 0.56
N GLY A 95 -12.46 1.87 1.79
CA GLY A 95 -11.96 0.97 2.84
C GLY A 95 -12.94 -0.17 3.17
N PRO A 96 -14.19 0.14 3.58
CA PRO A 96 -15.22 -0.87 3.82
C PRO A 96 -15.51 -1.78 2.64
N ILE A 97 -15.57 -1.25 1.41
CA ILE A 97 -15.80 -2.05 0.19
C ILE A 97 -14.66 -3.03 -0.05
N ALA A 98 -13.40 -2.58 0.13
CA ALA A 98 -12.24 -3.45 0.01
C ALA A 98 -12.29 -4.59 1.03
N LEU A 99 -12.59 -4.29 2.30
CA LEU A 99 -12.74 -5.31 3.36
C LEU A 99 -13.87 -6.32 3.05
N PHE A 100 -15.01 -5.85 2.56
CA PHE A 100 -16.14 -6.71 2.20
C PHE A 100 -15.82 -7.61 0.99
N ALA A 101 -15.21 -7.05 -0.06
CA ALA A 101 -14.76 -7.82 -1.22
C ALA A 101 -13.77 -8.91 -0.83
N ILE A 102 -12.77 -8.55 -0.02
CA ILE A 102 -11.79 -9.47 0.56
C ILE A 102 -12.51 -10.61 1.33
N GLY A 103 -13.48 -10.29 2.18
CA GLY A 103 -14.30 -11.28 2.89
C GLY A 103 -15.08 -12.22 1.97
N MET A 104 -15.69 -11.72 0.90
CA MET A 104 -16.38 -12.54 -0.10
C MET A 104 -15.45 -13.48 -0.86
N PHE A 105 -14.22 -13.04 -1.18
CA PHE A 105 -13.21 -13.90 -1.80
C PHE A 105 -12.83 -15.09 -0.91
N PHE A 106 -12.99 -14.98 0.40
CA PHE A 106 -12.64 -16.03 1.37
C PHE A 106 -13.71 -17.10 1.51
N ALA A 107 -14.98 -16.73 1.38
CA ALA A 107 -16.11 -17.64 1.58
C ALA A 107 -16.08 -18.85 0.64
N ASN A 108 -15.34 -18.80 -0.48
CA ASN A 108 -15.33 -19.83 -1.53
C ASN A 108 -13.96 -20.48 -1.80
N ARG A 109 -12.92 -20.28 -0.98
CA ARG A 109 -11.56 -20.77 -1.30
C ARG A 109 -11.05 -21.82 -0.32
N LYS A 110 -10.39 -22.87 -0.85
CA LYS A 110 -9.69 -23.89 -0.07
C LYS A 110 -8.34 -23.36 0.41
N ILE A 111 -7.97 -23.68 1.65
CA ILE A 111 -6.62 -23.41 2.21
C ILE A 111 -5.62 -24.37 1.53
N ILE A 112 -4.53 -23.85 0.96
CA ILE A 112 -3.60 -24.62 0.11
C ILE A 112 -2.27 -24.92 0.81
N SER A 113 -1.59 -25.95 0.32
CA SER A 113 -0.33 -26.56 0.78
C SER A 113 0.92 -25.66 0.77
N SER A 114 0.96 -24.54 0.05
CA SER A 114 2.16 -23.69 -0.08
C SER A 114 2.41 -22.75 1.11
N LYS A 115 2.36 -23.28 2.33
CA LYS A 115 2.52 -22.53 3.60
C LYS A 115 3.83 -21.75 3.68
N CYS A 116 4.91 -22.28 3.10
CA CYS A 116 6.23 -21.65 3.12
C CYS A 116 6.24 -20.33 2.33
N GLN A 117 5.69 -20.30 1.11
CA GLN A 117 5.65 -19.10 0.28
C GLN A 117 4.78 -18.01 0.91
N ILE A 118 3.63 -18.40 1.46
CA ILE A 118 2.73 -17.50 2.18
C ILE A 118 3.44 -16.88 3.38
N PHE A 119 4.12 -17.70 4.17
CA PHE A 119 4.88 -17.25 5.34
C PHE A 119 6.00 -16.28 4.97
N VAL A 120 6.79 -16.59 3.93
CA VAL A 120 7.88 -15.72 3.47
C VAL A 120 7.34 -14.35 3.02
N LEU A 121 6.24 -14.32 2.26
CA LEU A 121 5.63 -13.05 1.81
C LEU A 121 5.10 -12.21 2.98
N CYS A 122 4.46 -12.85 3.97
CA CYS A 122 3.97 -12.16 5.16
C CYS A 122 5.13 -11.64 6.01
N LEU A 123 6.17 -12.46 6.22
CA LEU A 123 7.36 -12.09 7.01
C LEU A 123 8.12 -10.94 6.35
N ALA A 124 8.27 -10.98 5.02
CA ALA A 124 8.95 -9.94 4.26
C ALA A 124 8.24 -8.58 4.42
N ASN A 125 6.93 -8.55 4.23
CA ASN A 125 6.15 -7.31 4.29
C ASN A 125 5.95 -6.78 5.72
N LEU A 126 5.59 -7.66 6.66
CA LEU A 126 5.16 -7.22 7.99
C LEU A 126 6.32 -7.01 8.98
N ILE A 127 7.49 -7.61 8.72
CA ILE A 127 8.60 -7.63 9.68
C ILE A 127 9.90 -7.15 9.02
N LEU A 128 10.33 -7.75 7.91
CA LEU A 128 11.62 -7.39 7.31
C LEU A 128 11.64 -5.95 6.78
N LEU A 129 10.65 -5.53 5.99
CA LEU A 129 10.60 -4.17 5.43
C LEU A 129 10.52 -3.06 6.51
N PRO A 130 9.70 -3.17 7.57
CA PRO A 130 9.70 -2.20 8.66
C PRO A 130 11.02 -2.15 9.42
N ILE A 131 11.64 -3.30 9.69
CA ILE A 131 12.93 -3.36 10.39
C ILE A 131 14.03 -2.71 9.56
N ILE A 132 14.07 -2.96 8.24
CA ILE A 132 15.02 -2.32 7.33
C ILE A 132 14.80 -0.80 7.34
N THR A 133 13.55 -0.36 7.26
CA THR A 133 13.21 1.07 7.27
C THR A 133 13.62 1.73 8.58
N TYR A 134 13.39 1.06 9.71
CA TYR A 134 13.82 1.52 11.02
C TYR A 134 15.35 1.60 11.14
N ALA A 135 16.05 0.55 10.72
CA ALA A 135 17.52 0.50 10.73
C ALA A 135 18.14 1.58 9.83
N CYS A 136 17.59 1.79 8.63
CA CYS A 136 17.99 2.88 7.75
C CYS A 136 17.78 4.23 8.43
N GLY A 137 16.63 4.44 9.07
CA GLY A 137 16.36 5.67 9.82
C GLY A 137 17.39 5.95 10.91
N LEU A 138 17.80 4.93 11.65
CA LEU A 138 18.87 5.05 12.66
C LEU A 138 20.23 5.39 12.04
N ILE A 139 20.60 4.74 10.93
CA ILE A 139 21.87 4.99 10.23
C ILE A 139 21.94 6.44 9.71
N PHE A 140 20.82 6.96 9.20
CA PHE A 140 20.71 8.33 8.71
C PHE A 140 20.41 9.37 9.81
N GLY A 141 20.35 8.96 11.07
CA GLY A 141 20.11 9.85 12.22
C GLY A 141 18.72 10.48 12.25
N LEU A 142 17.71 9.86 11.61
CA LEU A 142 16.33 10.34 11.68
C LEU A 142 15.78 10.12 13.09
N SER A 143 15.31 11.21 13.71
CA SER A 143 14.59 11.12 14.96
C SER A 143 13.20 10.53 14.73
N LEU A 144 12.77 9.63 15.61
CA LEU A 144 11.39 9.12 15.67
C LEU A 144 10.36 10.22 15.92
N THR A 145 10.78 11.41 16.35
CA THR A 145 9.88 12.58 16.45
C THR A 145 9.42 13.09 15.09
N LEU A 146 10.11 12.75 14.00
CA LEU A 146 9.80 13.21 12.66
C LEU A 146 8.58 12.47 12.09
N THR A 147 7.49 13.19 11.83
CA THR A 147 6.24 12.63 11.27
C THR A 147 6.49 11.85 9.98
N SER A 148 7.37 12.33 9.09
CA SER A 148 7.69 11.62 7.85
C SER A 148 8.38 10.28 8.07
N PHE A 149 9.19 10.14 9.13
CA PHE A 149 9.82 8.86 9.47
C PHE A 149 8.79 7.89 10.05
N LYS A 150 7.91 8.36 10.95
CA LYS A 150 6.79 7.59 11.49
C LYS A 150 5.84 7.10 10.39
N VAL A 151 5.51 7.97 9.43
CA VAL A 151 4.69 7.64 8.26
C VAL A 151 5.39 6.58 7.41
N SER A 152 6.70 6.73 7.16
CA SER A 152 7.47 5.76 6.37
C SER A 152 7.47 4.38 7.02
N LEU A 153 7.70 4.29 8.33
CA LEU A 153 7.62 3.03 9.07
C LEU A 153 6.23 2.39 8.93
N LEU A 154 5.18 3.18 9.14
CA LEU A 154 3.80 2.72 9.02
C LEU A 154 3.51 2.18 7.61
N GLN A 155 3.90 2.91 6.57
CA GLN A 155 3.70 2.52 5.17
C GLN A 155 4.38 1.18 4.85
N THR A 156 5.62 0.98 5.34
CA THR A 156 6.34 -0.28 5.12
C THR A 156 5.81 -1.46 5.93
N ALA A 157 5.00 -1.21 6.97
CA ALA A 157 4.37 -2.23 7.80
C ALA A 157 2.98 -2.65 7.28
N MET A 158 2.53 -2.09 6.16
CA MET A 158 1.23 -2.42 5.60
C MET A 158 1.19 -3.88 5.09
N PRO A 159 0.05 -4.58 5.26
CA PRO A 159 -0.14 -5.93 4.72
C PRO A 159 -0.10 -5.92 3.19
N LEU A 160 -0.04 -7.09 2.55
CA LEU A 160 0.02 -7.16 1.09
C LEU A 160 -1.18 -6.45 0.43
N ALA A 161 -0.92 -5.77 -0.70
CA ALA A 161 -1.95 -5.03 -1.42
C ALA A 161 -2.93 -5.93 -2.17
N ALA A 162 -4.22 -5.57 -2.18
CA ALA A 162 -5.24 -6.23 -3.01
C ALA A 162 -4.92 -6.15 -4.52
N THR A 163 -4.20 -5.12 -4.97
CA THR A 163 -3.75 -4.96 -6.35
C THR A 163 -2.81 -6.07 -6.82
N ASN A 164 -2.08 -6.69 -5.88
CA ASN A 164 -1.19 -7.82 -6.16
C ASN A 164 -1.96 -9.03 -6.70
N PHE A 165 -3.18 -9.24 -6.22
CA PHE A 165 -4.04 -10.32 -6.71
C PHE A 165 -4.50 -10.10 -8.16
N VAL A 166 -4.85 -8.86 -8.51
CA VAL A 166 -5.21 -8.50 -9.90
C VAL A 166 -4.02 -8.76 -10.84
N LEU A 167 -2.82 -8.46 -10.38
CA LEU A 167 -1.59 -8.70 -11.13
C LEU A 167 -1.30 -10.20 -11.29
N ALA A 168 -1.47 -10.96 -10.20
CA ALA A 168 -1.34 -12.41 -10.19
C ALA A 168 -2.28 -13.07 -11.20
N GLN A 169 -3.55 -12.63 -11.27
CA GLN A 169 -4.51 -13.08 -12.28
C GLN A 169 -4.08 -12.70 -13.70
N LYS A 170 -3.69 -11.44 -13.90
CA LYS A 170 -3.30 -10.92 -15.22
C LYS A 170 -2.13 -11.72 -15.82
N TYR A 171 -1.17 -12.10 -14.99
CA TYR A 171 0.01 -12.84 -15.42
C TYR A 171 -0.07 -14.36 -15.15
N LYS A 172 -1.19 -14.85 -14.61
CA LYS A 172 -1.41 -16.26 -14.23
C LYS A 172 -0.31 -16.82 -13.33
N ILE A 173 0.12 -16.03 -12.35
CA ILE A 173 1.19 -16.38 -11.41
C ILE A 173 0.56 -16.67 -10.05
N ASP A 174 0.54 -17.94 -9.64
CA ASP A 174 0.27 -18.39 -8.26
C ASP A 174 -0.88 -17.61 -7.56
N GLU A 175 -1.98 -17.41 -8.28
CA GLU A 175 -3.11 -16.55 -7.88
C GLU A 175 -3.63 -16.88 -6.49
N GLU A 176 -3.68 -18.17 -6.17
CA GLU A 176 -4.16 -18.64 -4.89
C GLU A 176 -3.17 -18.42 -3.74
N VAL A 177 -1.86 -18.43 -4.02
CA VAL A 177 -0.83 -18.11 -3.02
C VAL A 177 -0.89 -16.62 -2.69
N VAL A 178 -0.95 -15.76 -3.71
CA VAL A 178 -1.05 -14.30 -3.53
C VAL A 178 -2.33 -13.92 -2.79
N ALA A 179 -3.46 -14.52 -3.18
CA ALA A 179 -4.73 -14.31 -2.49
C ALA A 179 -4.63 -14.68 -1.00
N ASN A 180 -4.15 -15.89 -0.69
CA ASN A 180 -3.99 -16.36 0.69
C ASN A 180 -3.00 -15.49 1.49
N SER A 181 -1.89 -15.04 0.90
CA SER A 181 -0.95 -14.13 1.53
C SER A 181 -1.56 -12.79 1.90
N ILE A 182 -2.45 -12.24 1.08
CA ILE A 182 -3.20 -11.02 1.41
C ILE A 182 -4.03 -11.23 2.67
N ILE A 183 -4.69 -12.39 2.82
CA ILE A 183 -5.48 -12.74 4.01
C ILE A 183 -4.62 -12.78 5.25
N TYR A 184 -3.62 -13.66 5.23
CA TYR A 184 -2.80 -13.92 6.39
C TYR A 184 -2.06 -12.65 6.80
N SER A 185 -1.53 -11.89 5.85
CA SER A 185 -0.89 -10.61 6.16
C SER A 185 -1.88 -9.60 6.74
N THR A 186 -3.11 -9.51 6.23
CA THR A 186 -4.13 -8.59 6.77
C THR A 186 -4.49 -8.95 8.21
N ILE A 187 -4.72 -10.23 8.52
CA ILE A 187 -5.03 -10.67 9.89
C ILE A 187 -3.85 -10.45 10.82
N ILE A 188 -2.64 -10.84 10.41
CA ILE A 188 -1.42 -10.69 11.22
C ILE A 188 -1.10 -9.19 11.41
N SER A 189 -1.40 -8.35 10.41
CA SER A 189 -1.14 -6.91 10.47
C SER A 189 -1.86 -6.19 11.61
N LEU A 190 -3.01 -6.71 12.06
CA LEU A 190 -3.71 -6.17 13.23
C LEU A 190 -2.82 -6.18 14.48
N PHE A 191 -2.02 -7.25 14.64
CA PHE A 191 -1.10 -7.38 15.76
C PHE A 191 0.23 -6.67 15.50
N THR A 192 0.79 -6.80 14.30
CA THR A 192 2.11 -6.20 14.00
C THR A 192 2.06 -4.68 13.91
N ILE A 193 1.03 -4.11 13.29
CA ILE A 193 0.86 -2.64 13.24
C ILE A 193 0.60 -2.09 14.64
N GLY A 194 -0.24 -2.76 15.44
CA GLY A 194 -0.46 -2.37 16.84
C GLY A 194 0.84 -2.36 17.66
N GLY A 195 1.66 -3.41 17.52
CA GLY A 195 2.97 -3.47 18.16
C GLY A 195 3.95 -2.41 17.67
N LEU A 196 3.96 -2.12 16.36
CA LEU A 196 4.80 -1.09 15.76
C LEU A 196 4.41 0.32 16.25
N LEU A 197 3.11 0.62 16.33
CA LEU A 197 2.63 1.89 16.88
C LEU A 197 3.02 2.03 18.35
N TYR A 198 2.84 0.98 19.15
CA TYR A 198 3.27 0.98 20.55
C TYR A 198 4.77 1.28 20.71
N LEU A 199 5.62 0.68 19.86
CA LEU A 199 7.06 0.96 19.85
C LEU A 199 7.36 2.40 19.44
N VAL A 200 6.74 2.89 18.36
CA VAL A 200 6.99 4.22 17.81
C VAL A 200 6.50 5.35 18.74
N GLU A 201 5.48 5.10 19.55
CA GLU A 201 4.93 6.08 20.51
C GLU A 201 5.58 6.02 21.89
N ASN A 202 6.06 4.85 22.36
CA ASN A 202 6.71 4.74 23.68
C ASN A 202 8.22 4.98 23.66
N PHE A 203 8.90 4.78 22.53
CA PHE A 203 10.31 5.16 22.40
C PHE A 203 10.40 6.65 22.06
N HIS A 204 10.15 7.49 23.07
CA HIS A 204 10.39 8.93 23.10
C HIS A 204 11.75 9.26 23.72
#